data_AF-A0A0T1WJM6-F1
#
_entry.id   AF-A0A0T1WJM6-F1
#
_cell.length_a   1.000
_cell.length_b   1.000
_cell.length_c   1.000
_cell.angle_alpha   90.00
_cell.angle_beta   90.00
_cell.angle_gamma   90.00
#
_symmetry.space_group_name_H-M   'P 1'
#
loop_
_entity.id
_entity.type
_entity.pdbx_description
1 polymer ?
#
loop_
_entity_poly.entity_id
_entity_poly.type
_entity_poly.pdbx_seq_one_letter_code
_entity_poly.pdbx_strand_id
1 'polypeptide(L)'
;MPGPPGYGPPSYGPPPTPQSTNGLAIASLICAFLFFPLGIVFGHVSLSQIKKSREGGHGLAVAGLVISYVVAVLTVVAVVATVVLAGLLIRFAEDFDPNRSRSGSPGVSAAPPGQPLPPFKPSATLGSNCQYPATTEPASKPVTPPRTGRIPTTPETVEATVVTNDGAIGVSLDNGKAPCTVNNFVSLAQQGFYDKTPCHRLTTSSTLGVLQCGDPTGDGDGGPGYRFPNEYPTNQYRLADPALQSTVIYPRGTLAMANSGQGTNGSQFFIVYADSEMPPTYTVFGTVDETGLAVVDRIAAGGVKDGGDDGKPAVDVTVGSIRLD
;
A
#
# COMPACT_ATOMS: atom_id res chain seq x y z
N MET A 1 61.14 75.29 -21.73
CA MET A 1 60.50 74.19 -20.98
C MET A 1 61.12 72.88 -21.45
N PRO A 2 61.77 72.07 -20.60
CA PRO A 2 62.29 70.77 -21.00
C PRO A 2 61.13 69.78 -21.18
N GLY A 3 61.12 69.04 -22.29
CA GLY A 3 60.11 68.00 -22.56
C GLY A 3 60.25 66.78 -21.63
N PRO A 4 59.16 66.02 -21.40
CA PRO A 4 59.16 64.90 -20.48
C PRO A 4 59.99 63.71 -21.01
N PRO A 5 60.56 62.88 -20.12
CA PRO A 5 61.40 61.76 -20.51
C PRO A 5 60.61 60.69 -21.27
N GLY A 6 61.17 60.23 -22.39
CA GLY A 6 60.59 59.16 -23.20
C GLY A 6 60.62 57.82 -22.47
N TYR A 7 59.47 57.14 -22.41
CA TYR A 7 59.37 55.76 -21.96
C TYR A 7 60.03 54.83 -22.98
N GLY A 8 61.01 54.04 -22.54
CA GLY A 8 61.60 52.96 -23.33
C GLY A 8 60.61 51.80 -23.54
N PRO A 9 60.74 51.04 -24.64
CA PRO A 9 59.82 49.95 -24.97
C PRO A 9 59.87 48.82 -23.93
N PRO A 10 58.74 48.16 -23.63
CA PRO A 10 58.71 47.04 -22.69
C PRO A 10 59.51 45.85 -23.22
N SER A 11 60.43 45.37 -22.39
CA SER A 11 61.21 44.16 -22.59
C SER A 11 60.31 42.93 -22.41
N TYR A 12 59.91 42.30 -23.52
CA TYR A 12 59.27 40.98 -23.49
C TYR A 12 60.35 39.92 -23.21
N GLY A 13 60.28 39.29 -22.03
CA GLY A 13 61.11 38.14 -21.71
C GLY A 13 60.81 36.95 -22.65
N PRO A 14 61.75 36.01 -22.81
CA PRO A 14 61.54 34.83 -23.63
C PRO A 14 60.32 34.03 -23.13
N PRO A 15 59.52 33.43 -24.04
CA PRO A 15 58.36 32.64 -23.65
C PRO A 15 58.80 31.45 -22.76
N PRO A 16 58.03 31.11 -21.72
CA PRO A 16 58.34 29.96 -20.88
C PRO A 16 58.36 28.68 -21.72
N THR A 17 59.40 27.86 -21.54
CA THR A 17 59.52 26.57 -22.23
C THR A 17 58.39 25.62 -21.79
N PRO A 18 57.66 24.98 -22.72
CA PRO A 18 56.59 24.07 -22.37
C PRO A 18 57.13 22.87 -21.57
N GLN A 19 56.59 22.66 -20.37
CA GLN A 19 56.93 21.51 -19.53
C GLN A 19 56.23 20.25 -20.05
N SER A 20 56.97 19.16 -20.21
CA SER A 20 56.39 17.86 -20.55
C SER A 20 55.50 17.37 -19.40
N THR A 21 54.32 16.85 -19.75
CA THR A 21 53.38 16.26 -18.78
C THR A 21 53.79 14.82 -18.49
N ASN A 22 53.79 14.43 -17.22
CA ASN A 22 54.16 13.08 -16.81
C ASN A 22 53.17 12.04 -17.40
N GLY A 23 53.69 11.03 -18.10
CA GLY A 23 52.86 10.00 -18.75
C GLY A 23 52.00 9.18 -17.78
N LEU A 24 52.43 9.01 -16.52
CA LEU A 24 51.66 8.29 -15.50
C LEU A 24 50.48 9.10 -14.98
N ALA A 25 50.53 10.44 -15.05
CA ALA A 25 49.38 11.30 -14.70
C ALA A 25 48.25 11.19 -15.75
N ILE A 26 48.62 10.99 -17.02
CA ILE A 26 47.65 10.71 -18.10
C ILE A 26 47.10 9.29 -17.93
N ALA A 27 47.99 8.31 -17.68
CA ALA A 27 47.58 6.93 -17.44
C ALA A 27 46.65 6.79 -16.23
N SER A 28 46.88 7.55 -15.15
CA SER A 28 46.00 7.53 -13.97
C SER A 28 44.59 8.01 -14.29
N LEU A 29 44.45 9.02 -15.15
CA LEU A 29 43.13 9.53 -15.55
C LEU A 29 42.38 8.54 -16.43
N ILE A 30 43.06 7.91 -17.40
CA ILE A 30 42.46 6.91 -18.28
C ILE A 30 42.05 5.66 -17.48
N CYS A 31 42.93 5.19 -16.59
CA CYS A 31 42.65 4.01 -15.77
C CYS A 31 41.54 4.25 -14.74
N ALA A 32 41.29 5.49 -14.32
CA ALA A 32 40.20 5.80 -13.40
C ALA A 32 38.82 5.37 -13.93
N PHE A 33 38.63 5.33 -15.25
CA PHE A 33 37.37 4.92 -15.89
C PHE A 33 37.37 3.46 -16.34
N LEU A 34 38.53 2.89 -16.68
CA LEU A 34 38.63 1.53 -17.21
C LEU A 34 38.86 0.48 -16.13
N PHE A 35 39.70 0.80 -15.13
CA PHE A 35 40.08 -0.09 -14.05
C PHE A 35 40.60 0.72 -12.87
N PHE A 36 39.68 1.15 -12.01
CA PHE A 36 39.95 2.08 -10.91
C PHE A 36 41.13 1.67 -9.98
N PRO A 37 41.44 0.38 -9.72
CA PRO A 37 42.60 0.03 -8.89
C PRO A 37 43.93 0.50 -9.50
N LEU A 38 44.08 0.43 -10.83
CA LEU A 38 45.27 0.93 -11.52
C LEU A 38 45.31 2.47 -11.54
N GLY A 39 44.14 3.12 -11.60
CA GLY A 39 44.03 4.58 -11.47
C GLY A 39 44.56 5.10 -10.13
N ILE A 40 44.27 4.38 -9.03
CA ILE A 40 44.80 4.70 -7.68
C ILE A 40 46.33 4.54 -7.65
N VAL A 41 46.85 3.42 -8.17
CA VAL A 41 48.30 3.14 -8.18
C VAL A 41 49.07 4.19 -8.99
N PHE A 42 48.64 4.46 -10.22
CA PHE A 42 49.30 5.45 -11.08
C PHE A 42 49.15 6.88 -10.58
N GLY A 43 48.02 7.22 -9.93
CA GLY A 43 47.82 8.52 -9.29
C GLY A 43 48.86 8.78 -8.20
N HIS A 44 49.07 7.83 -7.28
CA HIS A 44 50.08 7.97 -6.22
C HIS A 44 51.52 7.99 -6.75
N VAL A 45 51.84 7.13 -7.73
CA VAL A 45 53.19 7.07 -8.32
C VAL A 45 53.51 8.37 -9.09
N SER A 46 52.57 8.88 -9.88
CA SER A 46 52.76 10.12 -10.65
C SER A 46 52.93 11.34 -9.74
N LEU A 47 52.20 11.44 -8.63
CA LEU A 47 52.39 12.51 -7.64
C LEU A 47 53.78 12.48 -7.00
N SER A 48 54.30 11.28 -6.70
CA SER A 48 55.66 11.11 -6.17
C SER A 48 56.74 11.47 -7.20
N GLN A 49 56.51 11.13 -8.48
CA GLN A 49 57.42 11.48 -9.57
C GLN A 49 57.42 12.97 -9.86
N ILE A 50 56.26 13.60 -10.03
CA ILE A 50 56.11 15.04 -10.29
C ILE A 50 56.81 15.88 -9.22
N LYS A 51 56.74 15.46 -7.94
CA LYS A 51 57.44 16.10 -6.83
C LYS A 51 58.97 16.04 -6.96
N LYS A 52 59.51 15.02 -7.63
CA LYS A 52 60.96 14.80 -7.84
C LYS A 52 61.46 15.31 -9.19
N SER A 53 60.67 15.21 -10.26
CA SER A 53 61.07 15.47 -11.65
C SER A 53 60.76 16.90 -12.14
N ARG A 54 59.98 17.70 -11.39
CA ARG A 54 59.46 19.03 -11.80
C ARG A 54 58.67 19.01 -13.13
N GLU A 55 58.11 17.86 -13.49
CA GLU A 55 57.24 17.70 -14.65
C GLU A 55 55.85 18.27 -14.40
N GLY A 56 55.13 18.61 -15.47
CA GLY A 56 53.73 19.03 -15.38
C GLY A 56 52.78 17.85 -15.14
N GLY A 57 51.51 18.14 -14.81
CA GLY A 57 50.46 17.12 -14.70
C GLY A 57 49.92 16.86 -13.29
N HIS A 58 50.31 17.67 -12.30
CA HIS A 58 49.81 17.51 -10.92
C HIS A 58 48.28 17.52 -10.83
N GLY A 59 47.61 18.41 -11.57
CA GLY A 59 46.14 18.46 -11.60
C GLY A 59 45.50 17.19 -12.20
N LEU A 60 46.11 16.61 -13.24
CA LEU A 60 45.65 15.37 -13.88
C LEU A 60 45.80 14.16 -12.95
N ALA A 61 46.92 14.10 -12.22
CA ALA A 61 47.17 13.05 -11.23
C ALA A 61 46.17 13.11 -10.07
N VAL A 62 45.88 14.31 -9.54
CA VAL A 62 44.87 14.49 -8.48
C VAL A 62 43.47 14.14 -8.99
N ALA A 63 43.10 14.60 -10.20
CA ALA A 63 41.80 14.28 -10.79
C ALA A 63 41.61 12.78 -10.99
N GLY A 64 42.61 12.09 -11.57
CA GLY A 64 42.57 10.63 -11.76
C GLY A 64 42.46 9.86 -10.44
N LEU A 65 43.15 10.32 -9.40
CA LEU A 65 43.09 9.70 -8.07
C LEU A 65 41.71 9.90 -7.42
N VAL A 66 41.15 11.10 -7.45
CA VAL A 66 39.81 11.39 -6.89
C VAL A 66 38.73 10.57 -7.60
N ILE A 67 38.74 10.54 -8.94
CA ILE A 67 37.78 9.75 -9.73
C ILE A 67 37.90 8.27 -9.37
N SER A 68 39.12 7.75 -9.25
CA SER A 68 39.33 6.33 -8.93
C SER A 68 38.80 5.96 -7.54
N TYR A 69 38.97 6.81 -6.53
CA TYR A 69 38.42 6.57 -5.19
C TYR A 69 36.89 6.67 -5.15
N VAL A 70 36.29 7.62 -5.88
CA VAL A 70 34.83 7.73 -5.98
C VAL A 70 34.23 6.48 -6.64
N VAL A 71 34.81 6.03 -7.76
CA VAL A 71 34.38 4.79 -8.43
C VAL A 71 34.57 3.57 -7.53
N ALA A 72 35.67 3.50 -6.78
CA ALA A 72 35.90 2.41 -5.82
C ALA A 72 34.79 2.35 -4.75
N VAL A 73 34.44 3.49 -4.15
CA VAL A 73 33.39 3.58 -3.11
C VAL A 73 32.03 3.20 -3.68
N LEU A 74 31.66 3.73 -4.84
CA LEU A 74 30.39 3.40 -5.49
C LEU A 74 30.30 1.90 -5.85
N THR A 75 31.40 1.31 -6.31
CA THR A 75 31.47 -0.13 -6.62
C THR A 75 31.28 -0.97 -5.35
N VAL A 76 31.92 -0.61 -4.24
CA VAL A 76 31.75 -1.32 -2.95
C VAL A 76 30.31 -1.20 -2.45
N VAL A 77 29.70 -0.01 -2.51
CA VAL A 77 28.31 0.20 -2.10
C VAL A 77 27.35 -0.64 -2.96
N ALA A 78 27.55 -0.67 -4.27
CA ALA A 78 26.73 -1.48 -5.19
C ALA A 78 26.86 -2.98 -4.91
N VAL A 79 28.08 -3.48 -4.63
CA VAL A 79 28.30 -4.89 -4.27
C VAL A 79 27.61 -5.22 -2.94
N VAL A 80 27.75 -4.38 -1.92
CA VAL A 80 27.08 -4.57 -0.63
C VAL A 80 25.56 -4.57 -0.79
N ALA A 81 25.01 -3.61 -1.54
CA ALA A 81 23.57 -3.54 -1.82
C ALA A 81 23.08 -4.80 -2.56
N THR A 82 23.86 -5.30 -3.53
CA THR A 82 23.54 -6.52 -4.29
C THR A 82 23.57 -7.75 -3.38
N VAL A 83 24.55 -7.88 -2.49
CA VAL A 83 24.65 -9.00 -1.53
C VAL A 83 23.50 -8.96 -0.52
N VAL A 84 23.14 -7.77 -0.02
CA VAL A 84 22.01 -7.59 0.91
C VAL A 84 20.69 -7.93 0.22
N LEU A 85 20.47 -7.45 -1.01
CA LEU A 85 19.28 -7.74 -1.79
C LEU A 85 19.19 -9.23 -2.14
N ALA A 86 20.29 -9.86 -2.56
CA ALA A 86 20.34 -11.29 -2.82
C ALA A 86 20.06 -12.11 -1.55
N GLY A 87 20.59 -11.69 -0.39
CA GLY A 87 20.29 -12.32 0.90
C GLY A 87 18.82 -12.18 1.30
N LEU A 88 18.20 -11.02 1.07
CA LEU A 88 16.76 -10.79 1.29
C LEU A 88 15.91 -11.63 0.35
N LEU A 89 16.28 -11.75 -0.93
CA LEU A 89 15.58 -12.58 -1.91
C LEU A 89 15.71 -14.07 -1.62
N ILE A 90 16.88 -14.55 -1.15
CA ILE A 90 17.07 -15.94 -0.73
C ILE A 90 16.22 -16.25 0.51
N ARG A 91 16.17 -15.33 1.49
CA ARG A 91 15.30 -15.47 2.67
C ARG A 91 13.81 -15.54 2.28
N PHE A 92 13.40 -14.69 1.33
CA PHE A 92 12.04 -14.70 0.78
C PHE A 92 11.73 -15.98 -0.03
N ALA A 93 12.73 -16.53 -0.71
CA ALA A 93 12.59 -17.77 -1.48
C ALA A 93 12.60 -19.03 -0.59
N GLU A 94 13.30 -19.03 0.55
CA GLU A 94 13.25 -20.12 1.54
C GLU A 94 11.87 -20.24 2.22
N ASP A 95 11.09 -19.16 2.28
CA ASP A 95 9.68 -19.19 2.72
C ASP A 95 8.72 -19.79 1.66
N PHE A 96 9.17 -19.95 0.41
CA PHE A 96 8.43 -20.63 -0.65
C PHE A 96 9.06 -22.01 -0.94
N ASP A 97 8.68 -23.03 -0.17
CA ASP A 97 8.95 -24.44 -0.53
C ASP A 97 7.76 -25.03 -1.30
N PRO A 98 7.82 -25.15 -2.65
CA PRO A 98 6.72 -25.67 -3.46
C PRO A 98 6.59 -27.21 -3.43
N ASN A 99 7.45 -27.94 -2.71
CA ASN A 99 7.51 -29.41 -2.76
C ASN A 99 7.27 -30.14 -1.42
N ARG A 100 6.91 -29.42 -0.34
CA ARG A 100 6.53 -30.08 0.93
C ARG A 100 5.12 -30.71 0.93
N SER A 101 4.36 -30.61 -0.17
CA SER A 101 2.96 -31.07 -0.27
C SER A 101 2.76 -32.45 -0.90
N ARG A 102 3.81 -33.28 -1.07
CA ARG A 102 3.65 -34.65 -1.58
C ARG A 102 4.42 -35.67 -0.76
N SER A 103 3.85 -36.05 0.39
CA SER A 103 3.63 -37.47 0.75
C SER A 103 3.25 -37.59 2.23
N GLY A 104 2.02 -38.08 2.48
CA GLY A 104 1.61 -38.65 3.77
C GLY A 104 0.66 -37.78 4.61
N SER A 105 -0.64 -37.99 4.47
CA SER A 105 -1.58 -37.76 5.58
C SER A 105 -1.19 -38.66 6.75
N PRO A 106 -1.12 -38.12 7.97
CA PRO A 106 -2.27 -38.29 8.87
C PRO A 106 -2.63 -37.01 9.63
N GLY A 107 -3.93 -36.71 9.67
CA GLY A 107 -4.53 -35.72 10.56
C GLY A 107 -4.48 -34.30 10.02
N VAL A 108 -5.64 -33.80 9.58
CA VAL A 108 -5.93 -32.36 9.56
C VAL A 108 -5.81 -31.89 11.00
N SER A 109 -4.62 -31.45 11.39
CA SER A 109 -4.52 -30.44 12.44
C SER A 109 -4.85 -29.15 11.73
N ALA A 110 -6.11 -28.73 11.85
CA ALA A 110 -6.52 -27.38 11.47
C ALA A 110 -5.47 -26.39 11.98
N ALA A 111 -5.20 -25.34 11.19
CA ALA A 111 -4.63 -24.14 11.77
C ALA A 111 -5.40 -23.84 13.08
N PRO A 112 -4.74 -23.39 14.16
CA PRO A 112 -5.46 -22.99 15.35
C PRO A 112 -6.60 -22.08 14.91
N PRO A 113 -7.87 -22.37 15.23
CA PRO A 113 -8.98 -21.54 14.77
C PRO A 113 -8.64 -20.10 15.11
N GLY A 114 -8.67 -19.22 14.11
CA GLY A 114 -8.44 -17.80 14.29
C GLY A 114 -9.22 -17.29 15.50
N GLN A 115 -8.65 -16.34 16.24
CA GLN A 115 -9.32 -15.86 17.44
C GLN A 115 -10.69 -15.27 17.05
N PRO A 116 -11.76 -15.50 17.84
CA PRO A 116 -13.04 -14.89 17.57
C PRO A 116 -12.91 -13.36 17.63
N LEU A 117 -13.85 -12.65 16.99
CA LEU A 117 -13.99 -11.21 17.17
C LEU A 117 -14.00 -10.85 18.67
N PRO A 118 -13.36 -9.74 19.08
CA PRO A 118 -13.31 -9.34 20.47
C PRO A 118 -14.73 -9.04 20.99
N PRO A 119 -15.00 -9.24 22.29
CA PRO A 119 -16.26 -8.83 22.87
C PRO A 119 -16.44 -7.33 22.74
N PHE A 120 -17.64 -6.88 22.38
CA PHE A 120 -17.95 -5.47 22.31
C PHE A 120 -18.03 -4.85 23.71
N LYS A 121 -17.25 -3.78 23.91
CA LYS A 121 -17.32 -2.91 25.09
C LYS A 121 -17.75 -1.52 24.60
N PRO A 122 -18.98 -1.07 24.91
CA PRO A 122 -19.47 0.23 24.50
C PRO A 122 -18.57 1.35 25.03
N SER A 123 -18.18 2.27 24.14
CA SER A 123 -17.54 3.52 24.57
C SER A 123 -18.59 4.49 25.11
N ALA A 124 -18.24 5.26 26.15
CA ALA A 124 -19.10 6.36 26.64
C ALA A 124 -19.36 7.44 25.56
N THR A 125 -18.54 7.48 24.52
CA THR A 125 -18.63 8.42 23.39
C THR A 125 -19.16 7.76 22.12
N LEU A 126 -19.76 6.57 22.21
CA LEU A 126 -20.33 5.88 21.06
C LEU A 126 -21.36 6.76 20.35
N GLY A 127 -21.20 6.96 19.05
CA GLY A 127 -22.07 7.83 18.24
C GLY A 127 -22.05 9.32 18.63
N SER A 128 -21.21 9.77 19.56
CA SER A 128 -21.28 11.15 20.06
C SER A 128 -20.81 12.20 19.05
N ASN A 129 -19.94 11.81 18.10
CA ASN A 129 -19.34 12.71 17.13
C ASN A 129 -18.94 12.01 15.83
N CYS A 130 -19.93 11.62 15.02
CA CYS A 130 -19.68 11.07 13.68
C CYS A 130 -19.26 12.17 12.71
N GLN A 131 -18.20 11.93 11.96
CA GLN A 131 -17.61 12.90 11.02
C GLN A 131 -17.26 12.20 9.71
N TYR A 132 -17.47 12.92 8.60
CA TYR A 132 -17.31 12.42 7.23
C TYR A 132 -16.47 13.41 6.41
N PRO A 133 -15.19 13.64 6.77
CA PRO A 133 -14.33 14.56 6.04
C PRO A 133 -14.17 14.15 4.57
N ALA A 134 -14.23 15.14 3.69
CA ALA A 134 -14.02 14.95 2.26
C ALA A 134 -12.64 14.33 1.94
N THR A 135 -12.60 13.54 0.88
CA THR A 135 -11.36 13.04 0.25
C THR A 135 -10.92 13.97 -0.87
N THR A 136 -9.72 13.74 -1.40
CA THR A 136 -9.26 14.41 -2.63
C THR A 136 -10.00 13.90 -3.84
N GLU A 137 -10.33 12.61 -3.86
CA GLU A 137 -11.16 12.01 -4.90
C GLU A 137 -12.62 12.45 -4.73
N PRO A 138 -13.28 12.88 -5.83
CA PRO A 138 -14.69 13.21 -5.80
C PRO A 138 -15.57 11.95 -5.66
N ALA A 139 -16.84 12.16 -5.32
CA ALA A 139 -17.80 11.07 -5.26
C ALA A 139 -18.03 10.45 -6.65
N SER A 140 -18.02 9.11 -6.73
CA SER A 140 -18.26 8.37 -7.98
C SER A 140 -19.70 8.49 -8.49
N LYS A 141 -20.63 8.85 -7.61
CA LYS A 141 -22.01 9.24 -7.93
C LYS A 141 -22.40 10.48 -7.10
N PRO A 142 -23.29 11.36 -7.58
CA PRO A 142 -23.75 12.51 -6.80
C PRO A 142 -24.35 12.07 -5.46
N VAL A 143 -23.85 12.66 -4.37
CA VAL A 143 -24.33 12.37 -3.01
C VAL A 143 -23.97 13.50 -2.06
N THR A 144 -24.76 13.66 -1.00
CA THR A 144 -24.44 14.55 0.11
C THR A 144 -23.92 13.72 1.28
N PRO A 145 -22.82 14.12 1.94
CA PRO A 145 -22.36 13.47 3.16
C PRO A 145 -23.48 13.39 4.21
N PRO A 146 -23.52 12.31 5.00
CA PRO A 146 -24.54 12.14 6.02
C PRO A 146 -24.40 13.17 7.14
N ARG A 147 -25.44 13.28 7.97
CA ARG A 147 -25.45 14.21 9.12
C ARG A 147 -24.26 13.93 10.04
N THR A 148 -23.53 14.98 10.41
CA THR A 148 -22.40 14.93 11.35
C THR A 148 -22.84 15.21 12.79
N GLY A 149 -21.93 14.93 13.75
CA GLY A 149 -22.16 15.16 15.17
C GLY A 149 -22.79 13.96 15.88
N ARG A 150 -23.71 14.20 16.80
CA ARG A 150 -24.32 13.14 17.62
C ARG A 150 -25.33 12.33 16.82
N ILE A 151 -25.05 11.04 16.66
CA ILE A 151 -25.93 10.04 16.06
C ILE A 151 -26.53 9.16 17.18
N PRO A 152 -27.86 9.01 17.22
CA PRO A 152 -28.51 8.10 18.17
C PRO A 152 -28.11 6.64 17.93
N THR A 153 -27.82 5.91 19.00
CA THR A 153 -27.57 4.45 18.99
C THR A 153 -28.85 3.65 19.25
N THR A 154 -30.01 4.32 19.29
CA THR A 154 -31.33 3.72 19.49
C THR A 154 -32.23 4.03 18.29
N PRO A 155 -32.93 3.03 17.71
CA PRO A 155 -32.87 1.60 18.07
C PRO A 155 -31.45 1.02 17.87
N GLU A 156 -31.10 -0.01 18.64
CA GLU A 156 -29.78 -0.67 18.53
C GLU A 156 -29.60 -1.37 17.18
N THR A 157 -30.71 -1.66 16.51
CA THR A 157 -30.77 -2.36 15.24
C THR A 157 -31.63 -1.59 14.26
N VAL A 158 -31.21 -1.52 13.00
CA VAL A 158 -31.98 -0.98 11.88
C VAL A 158 -32.07 -2.04 10.80
N GLU A 159 -33.28 -2.43 10.40
CA GLU A 159 -33.48 -3.43 9.35
C GLU A 159 -33.45 -2.78 7.96
N ALA A 160 -32.82 -3.48 7.02
CA ALA A 160 -32.76 -3.07 5.63
C ALA A 160 -32.69 -4.28 4.70
N THR A 161 -33.07 -4.06 3.45
CA THR A 161 -32.99 -5.06 2.39
C THR A 161 -32.11 -4.55 1.24
N VAL A 162 -31.04 -5.30 0.93
CA VAL A 162 -30.23 -5.10 -0.28
C VAL A 162 -30.88 -5.88 -1.41
N VAL A 163 -31.53 -5.18 -2.34
CA VAL A 163 -32.18 -5.80 -3.50
C VAL A 163 -31.16 -5.97 -4.62
N THR A 164 -30.89 -7.20 -5.01
CA THR A 164 -30.00 -7.53 -6.14
C THR A 164 -30.79 -8.15 -7.29
N ASN A 165 -30.17 -8.30 -8.46
CA ASN A 165 -30.74 -9.08 -9.57
C ASN A 165 -30.81 -10.60 -9.29
N ASP A 166 -30.13 -11.09 -8.25
CA ASP A 166 -30.09 -12.51 -7.87
C ASP A 166 -30.99 -12.85 -6.66
N GLY A 167 -31.58 -11.82 -6.03
CA GLY A 167 -32.47 -11.95 -4.88
C GLY A 167 -32.37 -10.78 -3.90
N ALA A 168 -33.29 -10.78 -2.94
CA ALA A 168 -33.23 -9.87 -1.80
C ALA A 168 -32.31 -10.45 -0.71
N ILE A 169 -31.48 -9.59 -0.13
CA ILE A 169 -30.59 -9.92 0.98
C ILE A 169 -31.03 -9.08 2.18
N GLY A 170 -31.66 -9.71 3.17
CA GLY A 170 -32.07 -9.05 4.41
C GLY A 170 -30.86 -8.80 5.28
N VAL A 171 -30.73 -7.59 5.81
CA VAL A 171 -29.64 -7.19 6.70
C VAL A 171 -30.15 -6.47 7.94
N SER A 172 -29.61 -6.89 9.08
CA SER A 172 -29.87 -6.29 10.38
C SER A 172 -28.66 -5.46 10.79
N LEU A 173 -28.77 -4.13 10.68
CA LEU A 173 -27.67 -3.18 10.87
C LEU A 173 -27.48 -2.86 12.35
N ASP A 174 -26.24 -2.98 12.84
CA ASP A 174 -25.88 -2.84 14.26
C ASP A 174 -25.55 -1.38 14.63
N ASN A 175 -26.60 -0.56 14.74
CA ASN A 175 -26.51 0.83 15.15
C ASN A 175 -25.99 0.99 16.60
N GLY A 176 -26.19 -0.04 17.43
CA GLY A 176 -25.70 -0.12 18.80
C GLY A 176 -24.20 -0.37 18.93
N LYS A 177 -23.52 -0.81 17.86
CA LYS A 177 -22.05 -1.00 17.85
C LYS A 177 -21.31 -0.13 16.85
N ALA A 178 -21.96 0.25 15.74
CA ALA A 178 -21.37 1.02 14.64
C ALA A 178 -22.28 2.16 14.14
N PRO A 179 -22.71 3.09 15.01
CA PRO A 179 -23.69 4.13 14.65
C PRO A 179 -23.24 5.07 13.53
N CYS A 180 -21.95 5.41 13.43
CA CYS A 180 -21.48 6.26 12.33
C CYS A 180 -21.53 5.52 10.99
N THR A 181 -21.20 4.23 11.01
CA THR A 181 -21.25 3.36 9.84
C THR A 181 -22.68 3.12 9.37
N VAL A 182 -23.61 2.83 10.30
CA VAL A 182 -25.03 2.66 9.98
C VAL A 182 -25.63 3.96 9.46
N ASN A 183 -25.34 5.11 10.08
CA ASN A 183 -25.78 6.42 9.60
C ASN A 183 -25.26 6.74 8.18
N ASN A 184 -24.02 6.38 7.87
CA ASN A 184 -23.47 6.46 6.52
C ASN A 184 -24.23 5.58 5.53
N PHE A 185 -24.32 4.28 5.82
CA PHE A 185 -24.94 3.30 4.93
C PHE A 185 -26.41 3.65 4.64
N VAL A 186 -27.17 3.98 5.67
CA VAL A 186 -28.58 4.40 5.58
C VAL A 186 -28.73 5.66 4.73
N SER A 187 -27.89 6.68 4.94
CA SER A 187 -27.94 7.93 4.18
C SER A 187 -27.60 7.73 2.71
N LEU A 188 -26.60 6.89 2.41
CA LEU A 188 -26.24 6.54 1.02
C LEU A 188 -27.37 5.75 0.34
N ALA A 189 -27.98 4.79 1.05
CA ALA A 189 -29.13 4.02 0.56
C ALA A 189 -30.33 4.91 0.24
N GLN A 190 -30.72 5.81 1.16
CA GLN A 190 -31.85 6.74 0.96
C GLN A 190 -31.64 7.71 -0.21
N GLN A 191 -30.38 8.01 -0.55
CA GLN A 191 -30.03 8.85 -1.69
C GLN A 191 -29.89 8.07 -3.01
N GLY A 192 -30.11 6.74 -2.99
CA GLY A 192 -29.96 5.88 -4.18
C GLY A 192 -28.51 5.72 -4.64
N PHE A 193 -27.52 5.98 -3.77
CA PHE A 193 -26.10 5.91 -4.13
C PHE A 193 -25.70 4.49 -4.59
N TYR A 194 -26.31 3.48 -3.97
CA TYR A 194 -26.10 2.07 -4.28
C TYR A 194 -26.92 1.55 -5.47
N ASP A 195 -27.80 2.38 -6.05
CA ASP A 195 -28.66 1.93 -7.14
C ASP A 195 -27.83 1.63 -8.38
N LYS A 196 -28.05 0.44 -8.96
CA LYS A 196 -27.32 -0.08 -10.13
C LYS A 196 -25.81 -0.11 -9.89
N THR A 197 -25.40 -0.52 -8.69
CA THR A 197 -23.99 -0.62 -8.31
C THR A 197 -23.56 -2.10 -8.33
N PRO A 198 -22.51 -2.49 -9.08
CA PRO A 198 -22.09 -3.88 -9.15
C PRO A 198 -21.43 -4.35 -7.86
N CYS A 199 -21.53 -5.65 -7.58
CA CYS A 199 -20.62 -6.34 -6.68
C CYS A 199 -19.40 -6.75 -7.50
N HIS A 200 -18.31 -6.01 -7.32
CA HIS A 200 -17.14 -6.07 -8.21
C HIS A 200 -16.12 -7.13 -7.79
N ARG A 201 -16.27 -7.72 -6.60
CA ARG A 201 -15.31 -8.70 -6.09
C ARG A 201 -15.98 -9.82 -5.32
N LEU A 202 -15.58 -11.05 -5.62
CA LEU A 202 -15.90 -12.28 -4.92
C LEU A 202 -14.59 -13.02 -4.65
N THR A 203 -14.44 -13.49 -3.42
CA THR A 203 -13.35 -14.40 -3.04
C THR A 203 -13.93 -15.77 -2.73
N THR A 204 -13.22 -16.84 -3.12
CA THR A 204 -13.62 -18.25 -2.93
C THR A 204 -12.46 -19.10 -2.37
N SER A 205 -11.48 -18.45 -1.74
CA SER A 205 -10.34 -19.15 -1.12
C SER A 205 -10.77 -19.85 0.18
N SER A 206 -9.91 -20.73 0.71
CA SER A 206 -10.21 -21.50 1.92
C SER A 206 -10.28 -20.66 3.20
N THR A 207 -9.73 -19.44 3.21
CA THR A 207 -9.66 -18.57 4.40
C THR A 207 -10.39 -17.23 4.21
N LEU A 208 -10.90 -16.96 3.00
CA LEU A 208 -11.59 -15.71 2.69
C LEU A 208 -12.76 -15.99 1.72
N GLY A 209 -13.97 -15.92 2.26
CA GLY A 209 -15.22 -16.05 1.52
C GLY A 209 -16.08 -14.80 1.66
N VAL A 210 -15.81 -13.79 0.82
CA VAL A 210 -16.53 -12.52 0.82
C VAL A 210 -17.10 -12.15 -0.55
N LEU A 211 -18.28 -11.54 -0.56
CA LEU A 211 -18.85 -10.83 -1.71
C LEU A 211 -18.84 -9.33 -1.40
N GLN A 212 -18.07 -8.54 -2.17
CA GLN A 212 -17.86 -7.11 -1.96
C GLN A 212 -18.61 -6.27 -3.02
N CYS A 213 -19.30 -5.25 -2.54
CA CYS A 213 -20.16 -4.36 -3.30
C CYS A 213 -19.99 -2.90 -2.83
N GLY A 214 -20.79 -1.98 -3.39
CA GLY A 214 -20.88 -0.61 -2.89
C GLY A 214 -19.90 0.38 -3.53
N ASP A 215 -19.21 -0.03 -4.60
CA ASP A 215 -18.46 0.86 -5.49
C ASP A 215 -19.28 1.15 -6.76
N PRO A 216 -19.82 2.38 -6.94
CA PRO A 216 -20.55 2.76 -8.13
C PRO A 216 -19.84 2.60 -9.47
N THR A 217 -18.49 2.63 -9.51
CA THR A 217 -17.74 2.44 -10.75
C THR A 217 -17.56 0.95 -11.08
N GLY A 218 -17.50 0.11 -10.04
CA GLY A 218 -17.28 -1.32 -10.16
C GLY A 218 -15.83 -1.73 -10.40
N ASP A 219 -14.89 -0.82 -10.14
CA ASP A 219 -13.46 -1.03 -10.35
C ASP A 219 -12.69 -1.34 -9.05
N GLY A 220 -13.30 -1.05 -7.89
CA GLY A 220 -12.75 -1.29 -6.55
C GLY A 220 -12.19 -0.05 -5.87
N ASP A 221 -12.04 1.07 -6.60
CA ASP A 221 -11.43 2.31 -6.10
C ASP A 221 -12.45 3.45 -5.89
N GLY A 222 -13.71 3.27 -6.29
CA GLY A 222 -14.73 4.32 -6.17
C GLY A 222 -15.32 4.42 -4.76
N GLY A 223 -16.03 5.54 -4.53
CA GLY A 223 -16.54 5.88 -3.20
C GLY A 223 -17.39 7.15 -3.17
N PRO A 224 -17.80 7.60 -1.97
CA PRO A 224 -18.77 8.69 -1.80
C PRO A 224 -18.12 10.08 -1.72
N GLY A 225 -16.80 10.19 -1.98
CA GLY A 225 -16.06 11.46 -1.92
C GLY A 225 -15.71 11.93 -0.50
N TYR A 226 -15.87 11.05 0.48
CA TYR A 226 -15.48 11.27 1.88
C TYR A 226 -15.05 9.95 2.52
N ARG A 227 -14.44 10.06 3.70
CA ARG A 227 -14.04 8.90 4.52
C ARG A 227 -14.45 9.09 5.97
N PHE A 228 -14.51 8.00 6.75
CA PHE A 228 -14.75 8.07 8.19
C PHE A 228 -14.01 6.97 8.99
N PRO A 229 -13.83 7.17 10.31
CA PRO A 229 -13.14 6.22 11.19
C PRO A 229 -13.77 4.82 11.24
N ASN A 230 -12.97 3.82 11.63
CA ASN A 230 -13.48 2.50 11.98
C ASN A 230 -14.19 2.50 13.34
N GLU A 231 -15.23 1.68 13.45
CA GLU A 231 -15.92 1.36 14.72
C GLU A 231 -15.60 -0.09 15.13
N TYR A 232 -16.55 -0.82 15.72
CA TYR A 232 -16.34 -2.21 16.12
C TYR A 232 -15.90 -3.08 14.92
N PRO A 233 -14.91 -3.98 15.06
CA PRO A 233 -14.15 -4.34 16.26
C PRO A 233 -12.90 -3.48 16.50
N THR A 234 -12.51 -2.62 15.56
CA THR A 234 -11.27 -1.84 15.61
C THR A 234 -11.17 -0.97 16.86
N ASN A 235 -12.28 -0.35 17.27
CA ASN A 235 -12.34 0.47 18.48
C ASN A 235 -12.25 -0.31 19.81
N GLN A 236 -12.13 -1.65 19.76
CA GLN A 236 -11.86 -2.50 20.93
C GLN A 236 -10.36 -2.64 21.23
N TYR A 237 -9.52 -2.13 20.32
CA TYR A 237 -8.07 -2.14 20.43
C TYR A 237 -7.53 -0.73 20.64
N ARG A 238 -6.29 -0.63 21.14
CA ARG A 238 -5.57 0.65 21.14
C ARG A 238 -5.11 0.96 19.71
N LEU A 239 -4.97 2.25 19.37
CA LEU A 239 -4.71 2.73 18.00
C LEU A 239 -3.47 2.11 17.33
N ALA A 240 -2.48 1.65 18.11
CA ALA A 240 -1.25 1.01 17.63
C ALA A 240 -1.05 -0.38 18.26
N ASP A 241 -2.14 -1.05 18.65
CA ASP A 241 -2.08 -2.40 19.20
C ASP A 241 -1.58 -3.40 18.13
N PRO A 242 -0.52 -4.19 18.38
CA PRO A 242 -0.06 -5.21 17.45
C PRO A 242 -1.14 -6.24 17.07
N ALA A 243 -2.14 -6.45 17.93
CA ALA A 243 -3.27 -7.33 17.62
C ALA A 243 -4.09 -6.87 16.41
N LEU A 244 -4.00 -5.59 16.01
CA LEU A 244 -4.62 -5.08 14.78
C LEU A 244 -3.97 -5.64 13.50
N GLN A 245 -2.82 -6.30 13.60
CA GLN A 245 -2.14 -6.99 12.49
C GLN A 245 -2.37 -8.51 12.51
N SER A 246 -2.96 -9.03 13.58
CA SER A 246 -3.29 -10.45 13.71
C SER A 246 -4.68 -10.72 13.14
N THR A 247 -4.90 -11.91 12.58
CA THR A 247 -6.22 -12.29 12.06
C THR A 247 -7.17 -12.70 13.18
N VAL A 248 -8.44 -12.35 12.99
CA VAL A 248 -9.59 -12.85 13.74
C VAL A 248 -10.59 -13.45 12.77
N ILE A 249 -11.45 -14.34 13.27
CA ILE A 249 -12.54 -14.91 12.47
C ILE A 249 -13.69 -13.90 12.43
N TYR A 250 -14.01 -13.44 11.23
CA TYR A 250 -15.29 -12.83 10.90
C TYR A 250 -16.26 -13.96 10.53
N PRO A 251 -17.32 -14.22 11.34
CA PRO A 251 -18.22 -15.32 11.08
C PRO A 251 -19.03 -15.12 9.79
N ARG A 252 -19.44 -16.23 9.18
CA ARG A 252 -20.48 -16.23 8.14
C ARG A 252 -21.70 -15.41 8.59
N GLY A 253 -22.26 -14.65 7.66
CA GLY A 253 -23.36 -13.71 7.92
C GLY A 253 -22.90 -12.32 8.33
N THR A 254 -21.60 -12.08 8.52
CA THR A 254 -21.12 -10.75 8.89
C THR A 254 -21.23 -9.77 7.71
N LEU A 255 -21.78 -8.58 7.98
CA LEU A 255 -21.74 -7.43 7.09
C LEU A 255 -20.69 -6.43 7.61
N ALA A 256 -19.71 -6.10 6.77
CA ALA A 256 -18.61 -5.22 7.18
C ALA A 256 -18.17 -4.24 6.08
N MET A 257 -17.58 -3.11 6.50
CA MET A 257 -17.08 -2.08 5.59
C MET A 257 -15.74 -2.52 4.98
N ALA A 258 -15.62 -2.39 3.66
CA ALA A 258 -14.31 -2.42 3.00
C ALA A 258 -13.59 -1.09 3.22
N ASN A 259 -12.26 -1.13 3.28
CA ASN A 259 -11.41 0.04 3.43
C ASN A 259 -10.00 -0.22 2.89
N SER A 260 -9.24 0.86 2.67
CA SER A 260 -7.84 0.85 2.23
C SER A 260 -6.89 1.12 3.40
N GLY A 261 -7.27 0.68 4.60
CA GLY A 261 -6.59 0.94 5.86
C GLY A 261 -7.48 1.63 6.88
N GLN A 262 -7.01 1.67 8.13
CA GLN A 262 -7.77 2.27 9.23
C GLN A 262 -8.12 3.74 8.94
N GLY A 263 -9.38 4.10 9.17
CA GLY A 263 -9.91 5.46 8.97
C GLY A 263 -10.31 5.80 7.54
N THR A 264 -10.43 4.80 6.66
CA THR A 264 -10.75 4.99 5.25
C THR A 264 -12.06 4.35 4.81
N ASN A 265 -12.99 4.10 5.75
CA ASN A 265 -14.32 3.62 5.38
C ASN A 265 -15.02 4.64 4.47
N GLY A 266 -15.64 4.16 3.40
CA GLY A 266 -16.37 4.96 2.41
C GLY A 266 -17.78 4.39 2.18
N SER A 267 -18.03 3.89 0.97
CA SER A 267 -19.32 3.29 0.61
C SER A 267 -19.26 1.78 0.44
N GLN A 268 -18.07 1.22 0.19
CA GLN A 268 -17.90 -0.20 -0.11
C GLN A 268 -18.10 -1.05 1.14
N PHE A 269 -18.80 -2.18 0.96
CA PHE A 269 -19.08 -3.15 2.01
C PHE A 269 -18.93 -4.56 1.45
N PHE A 270 -18.75 -5.53 2.33
CA PHE A 270 -18.73 -6.93 1.96
C PHE A 270 -19.58 -7.78 2.89
N ILE A 271 -20.09 -8.87 2.34
CA ILE A 271 -20.82 -9.92 3.04
C ILE A 271 -19.90 -11.12 3.17
N VAL A 272 -19.69 -11.57 4.39
CA VAL A 272 -18.95 -12.80 4.70
C VAL A 272 -19.88 -13.98 4.54
N TYR A 273 -19.71 -14.79 3.50
CA TYR A 273 -20.53 -15.97 3.25
C TYR A 273 -19.85 -17.26 3.74
N ALA A 274 -18.58 -17.23 4.09
CA ALA A 274 -17.92 -18.32 4.82
C ALA A 274 -17.01 -17.71 5.90
N ASP A 275 -16.87 -18.38 7.04
CA ASP A 275 -15.98 -17.91 8.12
C ASP A 275 -14.63 -17.50 7.55
N SER A 276 -14.26 -16.24 7.77
CA SER A 276 -13.14 -15.60 7.07
C SER A 276 -12.14 -15.02 8.05
N GLU A 277 -10.86 -15.24 7.80
CA GLU A 277 -9.77 -14.73 8.61
C GLU A 277 -9.29 -13.39 8.09
N MET A 278 -9.49 -12.32 8.87
CA MET A 278 -9.09 -10.96 8.51
C MET A 278 -8.59 -10.21 9.74
N PRO A 279 -7.72 -9.21 9.59
CA PRO A 279 -7.39 -8.30 10.69
C PRO A 279 -8.66 -7.62 11.23
N PRO A 280 -8.74 -7.28 12.54
CA PRO A 280 -9.89 -6.62 13.16
C PRO A 280 -10.00 -5.12 12.79
N THR A 281 -9.68 -4.78 11.54
CA THR A 281 -9.66 -3.43 10.98
C THR A 281 -10.80 -3.17 10.00
N TYR A 282 -11.71 -4.12 9.82
CA TYR A 282 -12.93 -3.95 9.01
C TYR A 282 -14.13 -3.79 9.94
N THR A 283 -14.84 -2.67 9.81
CA THR A 283 -15.94 -2.35 10.71
C THR A 283 -17.13 -3.25 10.45
N VAL A 284 -17.49 -4.08 11.43
CA VAL A 284 -18.71 -4.89 11.42
C VAL A 284 -19.87 -3.99 11.79
N PHE A 285 -20.85 -3.90 10.91
CA PHE A 285 -22.00 -3.00 11.08
C PHE A 285 -23.34 -3.67 10.83
N GLY A 286 -23.38 -5.00 10.74
CA GLY A 286 -24.63 -5.74 10.68
C GLY A 286 -24.43 -7.23 10.45
N THR A 287 -25.56 -7.91 10.29
CA THR A 287 -25.62 -9.33 9.93
C THR A 287 -26.60 -9.55 8.77
N VAL A 288 -26.41 -10.63 8.04
CA VAL A 288 -27.27 -11.06 6.93
C VAL A 288 -28.17 -12.19 7.40
N ASP A 289 -29.45 -12.14 7.02
CA ASP A 289 -30.40 -13.20 7.33
C ASP A 289 -30.14 -14.49 6.50
N GLU A 290 -30.73 -15.61 6.93
CA GLU A 290 -30.54 -16.90 6.24
C GLU A 290 -31.01 -16.86 4.77
N THR A 291 -32.07 -16.11 4.47
CA THR A 291 -32.58 -15.96 3.09
C THR A 291 -31.56 -15.25 2.21
N GLY A 292 -30.98 -14.16 2.69
CA GLY A 292 -29.94 -13.40 2.02
C GLY A 292 -28.65 -14.21 1.88
N LEU A 293 -28.25 -14.95 2.92
CA LEU A 293 -27.11 -15.86 2.84
C LEU A 293 -27.28 -16.92 1.76
N ALA A 294 -28.48 -17.50 1.60
CA ALA A 294 -28.76 -18.43 0.52
C ALA A 294 -28.67 -17.79 -0.89
N VAL A 295 -28.92 -16.48 -1.02
CA VAL A 295 -28.66 -15.74 -2.27
C VAL A 295 -27.15 -15.63 -2.52
N VAL A 296 -26.39 -15.21 -1.51
CA VAL A 296 -24.94 -15.04 -1.62
C VAL A 296 -24.23 -16.38 -1.88
N ASP A 297 -24.71 -17.47 -1.31
CA ASP A 297 -24.18 -18.82 -1.60
C ASP A 297 -24.32 -19.23 -3.05
N ARG A 298 -25.46 -18.91 -3.68
CA ARG A 298 -25.65 -19.22 -5.10
C ARG A 298 -24.72 -18.40 -5.98
N ILE A 299 -24.51 -17.13 -5.63
CA ILE A 299 -23.53 -16.26 -6.30
C ILE A 299 -22.13 -16.88 -6.17
N ALA A 300 -21.72 -17.22 -4.95
CA ALA A 300 -20.41 -17.79 -4.67
C ALA A 300 -20.18 -19.14 -5.36
N ALA A 301 -21.21 -19.99 -5.42
CA ALA A 301 -21.16 -21.28 -6.12
C ALA A 301 -20.99 -21.12 -7.64
N GLY A 302 -21.35 -19.96 -8.21
CA GLY A 302 -21.05 -19.61 -9.60
C GLY A 302 -19.56 -19.37 -9.86
N GLY A 303 -18.78 -19.08 -8.82
CA GLY A 303 -17.34 -18.84 -8.89
C GLY A 303 -16.95 -17.46 -9.40
N VAL A 304 -15.66 -17.27 -9.63
CA VAL A 304 -15.05 -16.04 -10.16
C VAL A 304 -14.97 -16.14 -11.70
N LYS A 305 -15.19 -15.03 -12.41
CA LYS A 305 -15.37 -14.94 -13.88
C LYS A 305 -14.27 -15.60 -14.72
N ASP A 306 -13.04 -15.63 -14.21
CA ASP A 306 -11.87 -16.21 -14.89
C ASP A 306 -11.37 -17.51 -14.21
N GLY A 307 -12.16 -18.10 -13.31
CA GLY A 307 -11.87 -19.37 -12.65
C GLY A 307 -10.80 -19.30 -11.54
N GLY A 308 -10.37 -18.10 -11.14
CA GLY A 308 -9.53 -17.88 -9.96
C GLY A 308 -10.30 -17.93 -8.64
N ASP A 309 -9.61 -17.65 -7.54
CA ASP A 309 -10.19 -17.59 -6.20
C ASP A 309 -10.49 -16.16 -5.73
N ASP A 310 -10.10 -15.13 -6.48
CA ASP A 310 -10.40 -13.72 -6.22
C ASP A 310 -10.59 -12.96 -7.55
N GLY A 311 -11.64 -12.15 -7.63
CA GLY A 311 -11.91 -11.30 -8.78
C GLY A 311 -13.40 -11.00 -8.96
N LYS A 312 -13.80 -10.61 -10.17
CA LYS A 312 -15.22 -10.35 -10.46
C LYS A 312 -16.03 -11.64 -10.36
N PRO A 313 -17.24 -11.63 -9.74
CA PRO A 313 -18.15 -12.77 -9.78
C PRO A 313 -18.38 -13.25 -11.23
N ALA A 314 -18.50 -14.56 -11.44
CA ALA A 314 -18.84 -15.14 -12.75
C ALA A 314 -20.30 -14.86 -13.13
N VAL A 315 -21.18 -14.81 -12.13
CA VAL A 315 -22.55 -14.30 -12.25
C VAL A 315 -22.51 -12.81 -11.99
N ASP A 316 -22.90 -11.98 -12.97
CA ASP A 316 -22.93 -10.53 -12.78
C ASP A 316 -23.96 -10.16 -11.69
N VAL A 317 -23.49 -9.66 -10.55
CA VAL A 317 -24.33 -9.23 -9.43
C VAL A 317 -24.35 -7.71 -9.35
N THR A 318 -25.56 -7.16 -9.30
CA THR A 318 -25.84 -5.73 -9.22
C THR A 318 -26.81 -5.45 -8.09
N VAL A 319 -26.43 -4.54 -7.20
CA VAL A 319 -27.34 -3.92 -6.24
C VAL A 319 -28.28 -3.01 -7.04
N GLY A 320 -29.56 -3.39 -7.10
CA GLY A 320 -30.60 -2.61 -7.75
C GLY A 320 -31.03 -1.42 -6.89
N SER A 321 -31.26 -1.66 -5.60
CA SER A 321 -31.58 -0.64 -4.59
C SER A 321 -31.33 -1.18 -3.18
N ILE A 322 -31.16 -0.31 -2.20
CA ILE A 322 -31.19 -0.67 -0.77
C ILE A 322 -32.37 0.04 -0.11
N ARG A 323 -33.21 -0.72 0.60
CA ARG A 323 -34.45 -0.23 1.22
C ARG A 323 -34.37 -0.42 2.72
N LEU A 324 -34.90 0.53 3.48
CA LEU A 324 -35.10 0.38 4.92
C LEU A 324 -36.49 -0.24 5.13
N ASP A 325 -36.60 -1.12 6.12
CA ASP A 325 -37.85 -1.84 6.43
C ASP A 325 -38.69 -1.16 7.52
#